data_AF-A0A2D6E117-F1
#
_entry.id   AF-A0A2D6E117-F1
#
_cell.length_a   1.000
_cell.length_b   1.000
_cell.length_c   1.000
_cell.angle_alpha   90.00
_cell.angle_beta   90.00
_cell.angle_gamma   90.00
#
_symmetry.space_group_name_H-M   'P 1'
#
loop_
_entity.id
_entity.type
_entity.pdbx_description
1 polymer ?
#
loop_
_entity_poly.entity_id
_entity_poly.type
_entity_poly.pdbx_seq_one_letter_code
_entity_poly.pdbx_strand_id
1 'polypeptide(L)'
;MRVSQNVLKTILQSNVAEVKFARRDPKPGFPPWRRMLCTNSGQLLNSSKGRSVLRYTPPVQSLKYNPDMKNLVVTWDIFMQDYRNITVDRCELVSLVPANDQFWEYFTTAVIQMTSQEKLEFMKV
;
A
#
# COMPACT_ATOMS: atom_id res chain seq x y z
N MET A 1 7.48 13.36 0.43
CA MET A 1 8.82 13.27 1.05
C MET A 1 9.49 11.96 0.63
N ARG A 2 10.74 11.95 0.16
CA ARG A 2 11.42 10.69 -0.18
C ARG A 2 11.66 9.85 1.08
N VAL A 3 11.45 8.54 0.97
CA VAL A 3 11.55 7.61 2.10
C VAL A 3 12.52 6.47 1.78
N SER A 4 13.31 6.04 2.75
CA SER A 4 14.19 4.87 2.61
C SER A 4 13.43 3.57 2.90
N GLN A 5 13.99 2.44 2.47
CA GLN A 5 13.34 1.13 2.59
C GLN A 5 13.03 0.77 4.05
N ASN A 6 14.01 0.94 4.94
CA ASN A 6 13.85 0.62 6.36
C ASN A 6 12.81 1.53 7.03
N VAL A 7 12.82 2.83 6.71
CA VAL A 7 11.84 3.77 7.26
C VAL A 7 10.43 3.42 6.79
N LEU A 8 10.25 3.12 5.50
CA LEU A 8 8.94 2.73 4.98
C LEU A 8 8.44 1.43 5.61
N LYS A 9 9.30 0.41 5.78
CA LYS A 9 8.93 -0.84 6.47
C LYS A 9 8.45 -0.58 7.90
N THR A 10 9.15 0.26 8.66
CA THR A 10 8.78 0.62 10.04
C THR A 10 7.44 1.34 10.08
N ILE A 11 7.25 2.34 9.22
CA ILE A 11 6.00 3.10 9.11
C ILE A 11 4.81 2.17 8.85
N LEU A 12 4.96 1.24 7.91
CA LEU A 12 3.88 0.34 7.50
C LEU A 12 3.47 -0.65 8.60
N GLN A 13 4.27 -0.86 9.65
CA GLN A 13 3.89 -1.74 10.78
C GLN A 13 2.79 -1.14 11.66
N SER A 14 2.65 0.19 11.68
CA SER A 14 1.71 0.89 12.57
C SER A 14 0.82 1.91 11.86
N ASN A 15 1.01 2.12 10.56
CA ASN A 15 0.26 3.08 9.77
C ASN A 15 -0.24 2.46 8.45
N VAL A 16 -1.29 3.06 7.91
CA VAL A 16 -1.62 2.99 6.49
C VAL A 16 -0.95 4.17 5.81
N ALA A 17 -0.09 3.88 4.84
CA ALA A 17 0.67 4.88 4.12
C ALA A 17 0.14 5.05 2.72
N GLU A 18 0.06 6.31 2.31
CA GLU A 18 -0.09 6.67 0.93
C GLU A 18 1.29 6.95 0.33
N VAL A 19 1.66 6.17 -0.68
CA VAL A 19 2.97 6.24 -1.32
C VAL A 19 2.83 6.50 -2.81
N LYS A 20 3.79 7.23 -3.36
CA LYS A 20 3.98 7.41 -4.79
C LYS A 20 5.34 6.87 -5.19
N PHE A 21 5.38 5.95 -6.14
CA PHE A 21 6.62 5.30 -6.54
C PHE A 21 6.70 5.08 -8.05
N ALA A 22 7.93 4.96 -8.56
CA ALA A 22 8.14 4.66 -9.97
C ALA A 22 7.66 3.25 -10.32
N ARG A 23 6.99 3.08 -11.45
CA ARG A 23 6.71 1.76 -11.99
C ARG A 23 8.00 1.13 -12.47
N ARG A 24 8.22 -0.13 -12.09
CA ARG A 24 9.35 -0.91 -12.58
C ARG A 24 9.16 -1.26 -14.05
N ASP A 25 7.96 -1.71 -14.40
CA ASP A 25 7.58 -2.05 -15.77
C ASP A 25 6.65 -0.95 -16.32
N PRO A 26 7.04 -0.24 -17.39
CA PRO A 26 6.18 0.73 -18.05
C PRO A 26 4.88 0.08 -18.48
N LYS A 27 3.75 0.74 -18.18
CA LYS A 27 2.43 0.27 -18.59
C LYS A 27 1.86 1.25 -19.62
N PRO A 28 1.70 0.84 -20.89
CA PRO A 28 1.15 1.72 -21.93
C PRO A 28 -0.18 2.33 -21.50
N GLY A 29 -0.35 3.63 -21.74
CA GLY A 29 -1.54 4.38 -21.33
C GLY A 29 -1.63 4.72 -19.83
N PHE A 30 -0.59 4.42 -19.04
CA PHE A 30 -0.50 4.80 -17.63
C PHE A 30 0.76 5.63 -17.36
N PRO A 31 0.72 6.53 -16.37
CA PRO A 31 1.89 7.31 -15.97
C PRO A 31 3.04 6.41 -15.49
N PRO A 32 4.31 6.86 -15.61
CA PRO A 32 5.48 6.12 -15.12
C PRO A 32 5.51 6.01 -13.58
N TRP A 33 4.63 6.72 -12.89
CA TRP A 33 4.44 6.66 -11.45
C TRP A 33 3.15 5.91 -11.09
N ARG A 34 3.11 5.41 -9.86
CA ARG A 34 1.92 4.83 -9.26
C ARG A 34 1.76 5.38 -7.85
N ARG A 35 0.56 5.84 -7.54
CA ARG A 35 0.13 6.11 -6.16
C ARG A 35 -0.56 4.88 -5.59
N MET A 36 -0.38 4.63 -4.30
CA MET A 36 -0.93 3.45 -3.63
C MET A 36 -1.23 3.75 -2.17
N LEU A 37 -2.33 3.20 -1.66
CA LEU A 37 -2.66 3.18 -0.25
C LEU A 37 -2.37 1.77 0.29
N CYS A 38 -1.47 1.64 1.26
CA CYS A 38 -0.96 0.33 1.68
C CYS A 38 -0.57 0.26 3.16
N THR A 39 -0.50 -0.95 3.70
CA THR A 39 -0.08 -1.19 5.09
C THR A 39 0.48 -2.60 5.28
N ASN A 40 1.32 -2.77 6.30
CA ASN A 40 1.73 -4.07 6.84
C ASN A 40 1.33 -4.23 8.31
N SER A 41 0.44 -3.37 8.82
CA SER A 41 0.01 -3.42 10.21
C SER A 41 -0.73 -4.72 10.48
N GLY A 42 -0.09 -5.61 11.23
CA GLY A 42 -0.67 -6.88 11.64
C GLY A 42 -1.94 -6.69 12.46
N GLN A 43 -2.00 -5.65 13.30
CA GLN A 43 -3.16 -5.32 14.11
C GLN A 43 -4.38 -4.98 13.23
N LEU A 44 -4.19 -4.14 12.21
CA LEU A 44 -5.27 -3.74 11.31
C LEU A 44 -5.67 -4.88 10.37
N LEU A 45 -4.70 -5.53 9.72
CA LEU A 45 -4.95 -6.55 8.69
C LEU A 45 -5.57 -7.83 9.26
N ASN A 46 -5.16 -8.26 10.46
CA ASN A 46 -5.73 -9.44 11.12
C ASN A 46 -7.00 -9.16 11.93
N SER A 47 -7.43 -7.89 12.04
CA SER A 47 -8.72 -7.57 12.66
C SER A 47 -9.89 -8.16 11.88
N SER A 48 -11.04 -8.34 12.53
CA SER A 48 -12.27 -8.81 11.86
C SER A 48 -12.62 -7.96 10.63
N LYS A 49 -12.48 -6.63 10.73
CA LYS A 49 -12.69 -5.70 9.60
C LYS A 49 -11.61 -5.86 8.52
N GLY A 50 -10.34 -6.06 8.89
CA GLY A 50 -9.25 -6.32 7.94
C GLY A 50 -9.50 -7.58 7.11
N ARG A 51 -9.99 -8.66 7.75
CA ARG A 51 -10.31 -9.92 7.07
C ARG A 51 -11.54 -9.83 6.16
N SER A 52 -12.59 -9.16 6.60
CA SER A 52 -13.87 -9.10 5.87
C SER A 52 -13.94 -7.98 4.83
N VAL A 53 -13.50 -6.77 5.17
CA VAL A 53 -13.61 -5.58 4.32
C VAL A 53 -12.41 -5.44 3.39
N LEU A 54 -11.19 -5.56 3.93
CA LEU A 54 -9.96 -5.45 3.14
C LEU A 54 -9.56 -6.76 2.46
N ARG A 55 -10.31 -7.84 2.73
CA ARG A 55 -10.09 -9.20 2.21
C ARG A 55 -8.67 -9.70 2.44
N TYR A 56 -8.07 -9.29 3.56
CA TYR A 56 -6.68 -9.63 3.86
C TYR A 56 -6.49 -11.14 3.99
N THR A 57 -5.51 -11.66 3.25
CA THR A 57 -5.06 -13.04 3.32
C THR A 57 -3.60 -13.06 3.77
N PRO A 58 -3.24 -13.80 4.85
CA PRO A 58 -1.87 -13.83 5.32
C PRO A 58 -1.00 -14.59 4.32
N PRO A 59 0.30 -14.28 4.22
CA PRO A 59 1.18 -14.98 3.32
C PRO A 59 1.35 -16.43 3.80
N VAL A 60 1.15 -17.40 2.90
CA VAL A 60 1.26 -18.83 3.21
C VAL A 60 2.66 -19.36 2.88
N GLN A 61 3.38 -18.67 1.99
CA GLN A 61 4.71 -19.06 1.53
C GLN A 61 5.67 -17.86 1.56
N SER A 62 6.94 -18.16 1.75
CA SER A 62 8.01 -17.16 1.61
C SER A 62 8.25 -16.82 0.15
N LEU A 63 8.80 -15.62 -0.09
CA LEU A 63 9.21 -15.20 -1.43
C LEU A 63 10.41 -16.05 -1.90
N LYS A 64 10.42 -16.39 -3.19
CA LYS A 64 11.54 -17.12 -3.84
C LYS A 64 12.80 -16.26 -4.01
N TYR A 65 12.76 -14.99 -3.64
CA TYR A 65 13.86 -14.05 -3.77
C TYR A 65 13.88 -13.11 -2.56
N ASN A 66 15.04 -12.50 -2.30
CA ASN A 66 15.18 -11.48 -1.26
C ASN A 66 14.73 -10.11 -1.80
N PRO A 67 13.60 -9.53 -1.32
CA PRO A 67 13.17 -8.20 -1.74
C PRO A 67 14.13 -7.10 -1.28
N ASP A 68 14.87 -7.31 -0.19
CA ASP A 68 15.74 -6.30 0.40
C ASP A 68 16.93 -6.00 -0.50
N MET A 69 17.53 -7.07 -1.05
CA MET A 69 18.60 -6.97 -2.04
C MET A 69 18.16 -6.27 -3.35
N LYS A 70 16.86 -6.12 -3.58
CA LYS A 70 16.29 -5.45 -4.75
C LYS A 70 15.70 -4.07 -4.41
N ASN A 71 15.93 -3.57 -3.19
CA ASN A 71 15.35 -2.32 -2.69
C ASN A 71 13.81 -2.27 -2.82
N LEU A 72 13.15 -3.41 -2.58
CA LEU A 72 11.70 -3.56 -2.64
C LEU A 72 11.07 -3.62 -1.25
N VAL A 73 9.85 -3.11 -1.13
CA VAL A 73 8.98 -3.34 0.04
C VAL A 73 7.74 -4.06 -0.41
N VAL A 74 7.50 -5.25 0.15
CA VAL A 74 6.29 -6.03 -0.08
C VAL A 74 5.23 -5.54 0.91
N THR A 75 4.06 -5.17 0.40
CA THR A 75 2.97 -4.67 1.24
C THR A 75 1.60 -5.00 0.70
N TRP A 76 0.59 -4.96 1.57
CA TRP A 76 -0.81 -5.11 1.18
C TRP A 76 -1.35 -3.81 0.59
N ASP A 77 -1.82 -3.85 -0.66
CA ASP A 77 -2.50 -2.74 -1.34
C ASP A 77 -3.99 -2.75 -0.96
N ILE A 78 -4.47 -1.66 -0.37
CA ILE A 78 -5.84 -1.52 0.13
C ILE A 78 -6.87 -1.52 -1.02
N PHE A 79 -6.54 -0.93 -2.16
CA PHE A 79 -7.45 -0.85 -3.31
C PHE A 79 -7.47 -2.16 -4.10
N MET A 80 -6.30 -2.74 -4.31
CA MET A 80 -6.16 -3.99 -5.07
C MET A 80 -6.49 -5.23 -4.25
N GLN A 81 -6.47 -5.12 -2.92
CA GLN A 81 -6.69 -6.21 -1.97
C GLN A 81 -5.76 -7.40 -2.26
N ASP A 82 -4.49 -7.09 -2.47
CA ASP A 82 -3.46 -8.07 -2.81
C ASP A 82 -2.07 -7.52 -2.47
N TYR A 83 -1.07 -8.40 -2.39
CA TYR A 83 0.31 -8.02 -2.18
C TYR A 83 0.90 -7.31 -3.39
N ARG A 84 1.64 -6.23 -3.15
CA ARG A 84 2.36 -5.47 -4.17
C ARG A 84 3.77 -5.15 -3.70
N ASN A 85 4.67 -5.01 -4.67
CA ASN A 85 6.04 -4.59 -4.43
C ASN A 85 6.19 -3.11 -4.79
N ILE A 86 6.69 -2.34 -3.83
CA ILE A 86 7.09 -0.94 -4.01
C ILE A 86 8.59 -0.92 -4.26
N THR A 87 9.05 -0.29 -5.35
CA THR A 87 10.46 0.10 -5.49
C THR A 87 10.71 1.34 -4.65
N VAL A 88 11.71 1.29 -3.78
CA VAL A 88 12.09 2.41 -2.91
C VAL A 88 13.16 3.30 -3.54
N ASP A 89 13.65 2.97 -4.74
CA ASP A 89 14.63 3.77 -5.48
C ASP A 89 14.11 5.19 -5.74
N ARG A 90 12.81 5.30 -6.00
CA ARG A 90 12.09 6.57 -6.20
C ARG A 90 10.71 6.48 -5.56
N CYS A 91 10.67 6.31 -4.25
CA CYS A 91 9.44 6.29 -3.46
C CYS A 91 9.30 7.55 -2.62
N GLU A 92 8.12 8.14 -2.69
CA GLU A 92 7.72 9.29 -1.90
C GLU A 92 6.55 8.90 -1.00
N LEU A 93 6.69 9.19 0.28
CA LEU A 93 5.59 9.18 1.22
C LEU A 93 4.77 10.45 1.03
N VAL A 94 3.48 10.27 0.77
CA VAL A 94 2.51 11.35 0.50
C VAL A 94 1.72 11.68 1.75
N SER A 95 1.15 10.67 2.41
CA SER A 95 0.39 10.84 3.65
C SER A 95 0.44 9.58 4.51
N LEU A 96 0.09 9.74 5.79
CA LEU A 96 0.02 8.67 6.78
C LEU A 96 -1.28 8.77 7.55
N VAL A 97 -1.91 7.62 7.77
CA VAL A 97 -3.04 7.49 8.68
C VAL A 97 -2.70 6.37 9.68
N PRO A 98 -2.80 6.61 10.99
CA PRO A 98 -2.57 5.56 11.97
C PRO A 98 -3.44 4.33 11.73
N ALA A 99 -2.88 3.14 11.89
CA ALA A 99 -3.55 1.87 11.62
C ALA A 99 -4.52 1.46 12.75
N ASN A 100 -5.42 2.37 13.14
CA ASN A 100 -6.42 2.24 14.19
C ASN A 100 -7.78 2.73 13.66
N ASP A 101 -8.68 3.16 14.56
CA ASP A 101 -10.01 3.65 14.19
C ASP A 101 -10.00 4.89 13.27
N GLN A 102 -8.94 5.70 13.31
CA GLN A 102 -8.79 6.84 12.39
C GLN A 102 -8.71 6.38 10.93
N PHE A 103 -8.02 5.27 10.66
CA PHE A 103 -8.02 4.68 9.32
C PHE A 103 -9.42 4.21 8.92
N TRP A 104 -10.18 3.60 9.83
CA TRP A 104 -11.51 3.09 9.50
C TRP A 104 -12.52 4.21 9.24
N GLU A 105 -12.39 5.33 9.96
CA GLU A 105 -13.14 6.55 9.69
C GLU A 105 -12.82 7.11 8.31
N TYR A 106 -11.53 7.31 8.00
CA TYR A 106 -11.07 7.71 6.66
C TYR A 106 -11.55 6.73 5.57
N PHE A 107 -11.46 5.43 5.82
CA PHE A 107 -11.84 4.41 4.85
C PHE A 107 -13.34 4.46 4.53
N THR A 108 -14.19 4.61 5.55
CA THR A 108 -15.65 4.62 5.39
C THR A 108 -16.15 5.91 4.74
N THR A 109 -15.49 7.04 5.02
CA THR A 109 -15.90 8.36 4.53
C THR A 109 -15.36 8.67 3.14
N ALA A 110 -14.14 8.25 2.82
CA ALA A 110 -13.50 8.56 1.56
C ALA A 110 -13.32 7.32 0.66
N VAL A 111 -12.63 6.28 1.16
CA VAL A 111 -12.11 5.19 0.32
C VAL A 111 -13.21 4.27 -0.21
N ILE A 112 -14.19 3.91 0.61
CA ILE A 112 -15.25 2.97 0.22
C ILE A 112 -16.25 3.60 -0.74
N GLN A 113 -16.46 4.92 -0.63
CA GLN A 113 -17.37 5.68 -1.48
C GLN A 113 -16.82 5.89 -2.90
N MET A 114 -15.50 5.73 -3.08
CA MET A 114 -14.89 5.84 -4.40
C MET A 114 -15.37 4.71 -5.33
N THR A 115 -15.85 5.13 -6.50
CA THR A 115 -16.09 4.27 -7.65
C THR A 115 -14.79 3.62 -8.13
N SER A 116 -14.93 2.58 -8.96
CA SER A 116 -13.77 1.94 -9.60
C SER A 116 -12.94 2.92 -10.41
N GLN A 117 -13.58 3.90 -11.06
CA GLN A 117 -12.88 4.91 -11.85
C GLN A 117 -12.10 5.87 -10.97
N GLU A 118 -12.68 6.36 -9.87
CA GLU A 118 -11.97 7.26 -8.95
C GLU A 118 -10.78 6.59 -8.29
N LYS A 119 -10.89 5.29 -7.94
CA LYS A 119 -9.76 4.48 -7.47
C LYS A 119 -8.66 4.38 -8.53
N LEU A 120 -9.04 4.19 -9.80
CA LEU A 120 -8.09 4.16 -10.91
C LEU A 120 -7.38 5.50 -11.09
N GLU A 121 -8.11 6.62 -11.01
CA GLU A 121 -7.52 7.96 -11.10
C GLU A 121 -6.60 8.25 -9.92
N PHE A 122 -7.00 7.88 -8.69
CA PHE A 122 -6.13 7.98 -7.51
C PHE A 122 -4.76 7.33 -7.77
N MET A 123 -4.75 6.11 -8.32
CA MET A 123 -3.52 5.34 -8.56
C MET A 123 -2.64 5.87 -9.71
N LYS A 124 -3.15 6.78 -10.53
CA LYS A 124 -2.43 7.35 -11.68
C LYS A 124 -1.64 8.63 -11.35
N VAL A 125 -1.88 9.26 -10.20
CA VAL A 125 -1.29 10.57 -9.84
C VAL A 125 0.15 10.46 -9.32
#